data_AF-A0A382PVD6-F1
#
_entry.id   AF-A0A382PVD6-F1
#
_cell.length_a   1.000
_cell.length_b   1.000
_cell.length_c   1.000
_cell.angle_alpha   90.00
_cell.angle_beta   90.00
_cell.angle_gamma   90.00
#
_symmetry.space_group_name_H-M   'P 1'
#
loop_
_entity.id
_entity.type
_entity.pdbx_description
1 polymer ?
#
loop_
_entity_poly.entity_id
_entity_poly.type
_entity_poly.pdbx_seq_one_letter_code
_entity_poly.pdbx_strand_id
1 'polypeptide(L)'
;MATINSVLGPLDTANLGYTLSHEHVVVSSAGIQTTYPEFLDRQGSIEKAVVDLTSAYSSGVRTIVDVSTLDLGRDIRLIEEVSRRSGVNFIAATGTWRDIPRVFW
;
A
#
# COMPACT_ATOMS: atom_id res chain seq x y z
N MET A 1 25.78 6.03 0.17
CA MET A 1 24.56 5.70 0.94
C MET A 1 23.67 4.90 0.02
N ALA A 2 23.10 3.79 0.49
CA ALA A 2 22.16 2.99 -0.31
C ALA A 2 20.78 3.66 -0.27
N THR A 3 20.10 3.70 -1.41
CA THR A 3 18.78 4.33 -1.56
C THR A 3 17.73 3.30 -1.93
N ILE A 4 16.47 3.60 -1.60
CA ILE A 4 15.30 2.79 -1.97
C ILE A 4 14.17 3.71 -2.44
N ASN A 5 13.43 3.30 -3.46
CA ASN A 5 12.31 4.09 -3.99
C ASN A 5 11.05 3.86 -3.15
N SER A 6 10.51 4.93 -2.56
CA SER A 6 9.17 4.94 -1.97
C SER A 6 8.17 5.56 -2.95
N VAL A 7 6.88 5.49 -2.64
CA VAL A 7 5.82 6.14 -3.43
C VAL A 7 5.92 7.67 -3.44
N LEU A 8 6.64 8.27 -2.49
CA LEU A 8 6.90 9.72 -2.42
C LEU A 8 8.29 10.11 -2.94
N GLY A 9 9.04 9.15 -3.48
CA GLY A 9 10.39 9.35 -4.04
C GLY A 9 11.47 8.55 -3.31
N PRO A 10 12.74 8.72 -3.71
CA PRO A 10 13.86 8.00 -3.11
C PRO A 10 14.07 8.36 -1.64
N LEU A 11 14.37 7.35 -0.82
CA LEU A 11 14.73 7.46 0.58
C LEU A 11 16.16 6.93 0.79
N ASP A 12 16.89 7.51 1.74
CA ASP A 12 18.08 6.86 2.30
C ASP A 12 17.62 5.65 3.12
N THR A 13 18.23 4.49 2.88
CA THR A 13 17.94 3.25 3.64
C THR A 13 18.17 3.40 5.14
N ALA A 14 19.01 4.34 5.58
CA ALA A 14 19.18 4.68 7.00
C ALA A 14 17.91 5.26 7.66
N ASN A 15 16.97 5.80 6.86
CA ASN A 15 15.75 6.46 7.33
C ASN A 15 14.50 5.56 7.31
N LEU A 16 14.64 4.25 7.03
CA LEU A 16 13.49 3.34 6.97
C LEU A 16 12.80 3.16 8.33
N GLY A 17 13.54 3.25 9.43
CA GLY A 17 13.00 3.05 10.78
C GLY A 17 12.34 1.68 10.96
N TYR A 18 11.40 1.57 11.92
CA TYR A 18 10.68 0.33 12.13
C TYR A 18 9.78 0.01 10.93
N THR A 19 10.02 -1.14 10.30
CA THR A 19 9.47 -1.46 8.98
C THR A 19 8.62 -2.73 9.04
N LEU A 20 7.36 -2.62 8.62
CA LEU A 20 6.50 -3.78 8.36
C LEU A 20 6.77 -4.27 6.94
N SER A 21 7.33 -5.46 6.80
CA SER A 21 7.91 -5.92 5.52
C SER A 21 6.91 -6.60 4.57
N HIS A 22 5.67 -6.81 5.00
CA HIS A 22 4.61 -7.43 4.19
C HIS A 22 3.27 -6.90 4.67
N GLU A 23 2.69 -5.94 3.95
CA GLU A 23 1.37 -5.39 4.24
C GLU A 23 0.56 -5.22 2.95
N HIS A 24 -0.75 -4.99 3.12
CA HIS A 24 -1.66 -4.63 2.05
C HIS A 24 -2.63 -3.56 2.55
N VAL A 25 -2.71 -2.40 1.90
CA VAL A 25 -3.68 -1.36 2.31
C VAL A 25 -5.07 -1.63 1.74
N VAL A 26 -5.13 -2.00 0.46
CA VAL A 26 -6.36 -2.41 -0.22
C VAL A 26 -6.00 -3.55 -1.17
N VAL A 27 -6.84 -4.58 -1.21
CA VAL A 27 -6.71 -5.71 -2.15
C VAL A 27 -8.01 -5.86 -2.93
N SER A 28 -7.91 -6.03 -4.24
CA SER A 28 -9.02 -6.37 -5.11
C SER A 28 -8.56 -7.23 -6.28
N SER A 29 -9.46 -7.72 -7.13
CA SER A 29 -9.03 -8.30 -8.40
C SER A 29 -8.65 -7.21 -9.39
N ALA A 30 -7.66 -7.47 -10.25
CA ALA A 30 -7.25 -6.53 -11.29
C ALA A 30 -8.45 -5.93 -12.05
N GLY A 31 -8.51 -4.60 -12.08
CA GLY A 31 -9.48 -3.83 -12.86
C GLY A 31 -10.83 -3.60 -12.18
N ILE A 32 -11.15 -4.30 -11.07
CA ILE A 32 -12.43 -4.13 -10.36
C ILE A 32 -12.65 -2.67 -9.94
N GLN A 33 -11.62 -2.01 -9.42
CA GLN A 33 -11.68 -0.61 -8.99
C GLN A 33 -12.03 0.37 -10.12
N THR A 34 -11.87 -0.04 -11.38
CA THR A 34 -12.18 0.77 -12.56
C THR A 34 -13.47 0.34 -13.23
N THR A 35 -13.71 -0.97 -13.35
CA THR A 35 -14.87 -1.52 -14.06
C THR A 35 -16.13 -1.54 -13.20
N TYR A 36 -15.99 -1.81 -11.90
CA TYR A 36 -17.09 -1.90 -10.93
C TYR A 36 -16.75 -1.09 -9.67
N PRO A 37 -16.59 0.25 -9.78
CA PRO A 37 -16.20 1.10 -8.67
C PRO A 37 -17.17 1.03 -7.47
N GLU A 38 -18.43 0.63 -7.70
CA GLU A 38 -19.43 0.41 -6.66
C GLU A 38 -19.06 -0.70 -5.66
N PHE A 39 -18.16 -1.61 -6.02
CA PHE A 39 -17.71 -2.69 -5.13
C PHE A 39 -16.56 -2.28 -4.22
N LEU A 40 -15.96 -1.11 -4.45
CA LEU A 40 -14.83 -0.64 -3.65
C LEU A 40 -15.02 0.83 -3.27
N ASP A 41 -15.37 1.07 -2.00
CA ASP A 41 -15.37 2.43 -1.44
C ASP A 41 -13.93 2.93 -1.29
N ARG A 42 -13.41 3.49 -2.38
CA ARG A 42 -12.04 3.98 -2.47
C ARG A 42 -11.76 5.08 -1.45
N GLN A 43 -12.70 6.01 -1.27
CA GLN A 43 -12.50 7.12 -0.34
C GLN A 43 -12.58 6.63 1.11
N GLY A 44 -13.58 5.80 1.45
CA GLY A 44 -13.66 5.19 2.78
C GLY A 44 -12.44 4.35 3.12
N SER A 45 -11.87 3.64 2.14
CA SER A 45 -10.62 2.88 2.30
C SER A 45 -9.43 3.79 2.60
N ILE A 46 -9.30 4.93 1.90
CA ILE A 46 -8.27 5.94 2.20
C ILE A 46 -8.44 6.47 3.62
N GLU A 47 -9.64 6.92 3.99
CA GLU A 47 -9.89 7.49 5.33
C GLU A 47 -9.54 6.48 6.43
N LYS A 48 -9.98 5.23 6.28
CA LYS A 48 -9.66 4.16 7.22
C LYS A 48 -8.14 3.91 7.29
N ALA A 49 -7.47 3.78 6.15
CA ALA A 49 -6.05 3.53 6.10
C ALA A 49 -5.24 4.66 6.75
N VAL A 50 -5.65 5.92 6.54
CA VAL A 50 -5.01 7.08 7.17
C VAL A 50 -5.15 7.02 8.70
N VAL A 51 -6.33 6.69 9.23
CA VAL A 51 -6.53 6.54 10.68
C VAL A 51 -5.64 5.43 11.24
N ASP A 52 -5.69 4.23 10.65
CA ASP A 52 -4.96 3.06 11.13
C ASP A 52 -3.43 3.29 11.06
N LEU A 53 -2.92 3.86 9.97
CA LEU A 53 -1.49 4.09 9.79
C LEU A 53 -0.96 5.31 10.55
N THR A 54 -1.80 6.32 10.81
CA THR A 54 -1.42 7.41 11.73
C THR A 54 -1.24 6.85 13.14
N SER A 55 -2.14 5.96 13.58
CA SER A 55 -2.01 5.27 14.85
C SER A 55 -0.73 4.43 14.91
N ALA A 56 -0.46 3.64 13.86
CA ALA A 56 0.77 2.86 13.75
C ALA A 56 2.03 3.74 13.77
N TYR A 57 2.00 4.90 13.10
CA TYR A 57 3.09 5.88 13.10
C TYR A 57 3.34 6.42 14.52
N SER A 58 2.28 6.76 15.26
CA SER A 58 2.37 7.17 16.67
C SER A 58 2.94 6.06 17.56
N SER A 59 2.73 4.78 17.21
CA SER A 59 3.31 3.62 17.90
C SER A 59 4.74 3.26 17.46
N GLY A 60 5.33 3.99 16.50
CA GLY A 60 6.74 3.84 16.11
C GLY A 60 6.99 3.25 14.73
N VAL A 61 5.96 2.82 13.99
CA VAL A 61 6.11 2.38 12.59
C VAL A 61 6.55 3.57 11.73
N ARG A 62 7.48 3.35 10.80
CA ARG A 62 7.95 4.39 9.88
C ARG A 62 7.77 4.00 8.43
N THR A 63 7.89 2.72 8.11
CA THR A 63 7.78 2.24 6.74
C THR A 63 6.93 0.98 6.68
N ILE A 64 6.16 0.84 5.61
CA ILE A 64 5.56 -0.44 5.24
C ILE A 64 5.94 -0.80 3.79
N VAL A 65 6.01 -2.10 3.52
CA VAL A 65 6.14 -2.62 2.16
C VAL A 65 4.75 -3.13 1.74
N ASP A 66 4.10 -2.38 0.84
CA ASP A 66 2.84 -2.81 0.25
C ASP A 66 3.13 -3.80 -0.88
N VAL A 67 2.80 -5.06 -0.64
CA VAL A 67 3.07 -6.17 -1.57
C VAL A 67 1.88 -6.49 -2.47
N SER A 68 0.95 -5.55 -2.64
CA SER A 68 -0.15 -5.65 -3.61
C SER A 68 0.38 -5.43 -5.03
N THR A 69 0.33 -6.49 -5.83
CA THR A 69 0.73 -6.49 -7.25
C THR A 69 -0.41 -6.07 -8.18
N LEU A 70 -0.15 -6.00 -9.49
CA LEU A 70 -1.14 -5.58 -10.50
C LEU A 70 -2.48 -6.32 -10.37
N ASP A 71 -2.40 -7.64 -10.27
CA ASP A 71 -3.49 -8.60 -10.18
C ASP A 71 -4.21 -8.62 -8.83
N LEU A 72 -3.56 -8.09 -7.79
CA LEU A 72 -4.16 -7.78 -6.49
C LEU A 72 -4.77 -6.36 -6.44
N GLY A 73 -4.95 -5.73 -7.61
CA GLY A 73 -5.70 -4.49 -7.73
C GLY A 73 -4.95 -3.25 -7.23
N ARG A 74 -3.62 -3.26 -7.31
CA ARG A 74 -2.75 -2.16 -6.87
C ARG A 74 -3.23 -0.79 -7.35
N ASP A 75 -3.50 0.10 -6.40
CA ASP A 75 -3.77 1.53 -6.63
C ASP A 75 -2.62 2.37 -6.05
N ILE A 76 -1.67 2.76 -6.91
CA ILE A 76 -0.50 3.58 -6.52
C ILE A 76 -0.92 4.96 -5.99
N ARG A 77 -2.00 5.55 -6.53
CA ARG A 77 -2.45 6.89 -6.13
C ARG A 77 -3.08 6.86 -4.74
N LEU A 78 -3.77 5.77 -4.42
CA LEU A 78 -4.31 5.55 -3.08
C LEU A 78 -3.19 5.49 -2.04
N ILE A 79 -2.18 4.64 -2.23
CA ILE A 79 -1.09 4.50 -1.27
C ILE A 79 -0.17 5.74 -1.23
N GLU A 80 -0.06 6.49 -2.34
CA GLU A 80 0.60 7.80 -2.35
C GLU A 80 -0.13 8.80 -1.43
N GLU A 81 -1.45 8.90 -1.54
CA GLU A 81 -2.26 9.78 -0.69
C GLU A 81 -2.20 9.37 0.79
N VAL A 82 -2.34 8.08 1.07
CA VAL A 82 -2.25 7.54 2.43
C VAL A 82 -0.86 7.79 3.03
N SER A 83 0.22 7.62 2.26
CA SER A 83 1.58 7.92 2.70
C SER A 83 1.74 9.39 3.07
N ARG A 84 1.26 10.32 2.23
CA ARG A 84 1.31 11.77 2.54
C ARG A 84 0.54 12.13 3.80
N ARG A 85 -0.63 11.53 4.01
CA ARG A 85 -1.55 11.88 5.11
C ARG A 85 -1.18 11.23 6.45
N SER A 86 -0.65 10.00 6.43
CA SER A 86 -0.27 9.26 7.65
C SER A 86 1.18 9.52 8.10
N GLY A 87 2.05 9.98 7.19
CA GLY A 87 3.48 10.12 7.44
C GLY A 87 4.27 8.80 7.36
N VAL A 88 3.60 7.67 7.13
CA VAL A 88 4.25 6.37 6.91
C VAL A 88 4.82 6.31 5.50
N ASN A 89 6.07 5.87 5.36
CA ASN A 89 6.69 5.60 4.07
C ASN A 89 6.13 4.30 3.47
N PHE A 90 5.95 4.29 2.15
CA PHE A 90 5.48 3.12 1.43
C PHE A 90 6.52 2.68 0.39
N ILE A 91 6.96 1.43 0.48
CA ILE A 91 7.68 0.77 -0.60
C ILE A 91 6.67 -0.08 -1.37
N ALA A 92 6.43 0.26 -2.63
CA ALA A 92 5.48 -0.46 -3.47
C ALA A 92 6.16 -1.63 -4.19
N ALA A 93 5.56 -2.82 -4.11
CA ALA A 93 5.98 -3.96 -4.91
C ALA A 93 5.46 -3.87 -6.35
N THR A 94 6.04 -4.71 -7.21
CA THR A 94 5.58 -4.96 -8.59
C THR A 94 5.61 -6.47 -8.87
N GLY A 95 4.98 -6.89 -9.97
CA GLY A 95 4.89 -8.30 -10.37
C GLY A 95 3.46 -8.80 -10.47
N THR A 96 3.29 -10.10 -10.26
CA THR A 96 2.00 -10.81 -10.32
C THR A 96 1.95 -11.84 -9.19
N TRP A 97 0.83 -11.87 -8.45
CA TRP A 97 0.55 -12.90 -7.45
C TRP A 97 0.25 -14.21 -8.18
N ARG A 98 1.11 -15.21 -7.97
CA ARG A 98 1.09 -16.47 -8.75
C ARG A 98 0.01 -17.47 -8.32
N ASP A 99 -0.85 -17.07 -7.39
CA ASP A 99 -1.89 -17.96 -6.88
C ASP A 99 -3.11 -17.95 -7.81
N ILE A 100 -3.79 -19.09 -7.89
CA ILE A 100 -5.04 -19.18 -8.65
C ILE A 100 -6.05 -18.31 -7.90
N PRO A 101 -6.79 -17.40 -8.58
CA PRO A 101 -7.77 -16.57 -7.89
C PRO A 101 -8.72 -17.44 -7.06
N ARG A 102 -8.90 -17.08 -5.78
CA ARG A 102 -9.66 -17.90 -4.80
C ARG A 102 -11.10 -18.21 -5.22
N VAL A 103 -11.64 -17.49 -6.22
CA VAL A 103 -12.96 -17.73 -6.81
C VAL A 103 -13.01 -18.96 -7.74
N PHE A 104 -11.86 -19.50 -8.13
CA PHE A 104 -11.73 -20.71 -8.95
C PHE A 104 -11.31 -21.95 -8.15
N TRP A 105 -11.34 -21.84 -6.82
CA TRP A 105 -11.10 -22.96 -5.91
C TRP A 105 -12.41 -23.68 -5.61
#